data_AF-A0A182ARS0-F1
#
_entry.id   AF-A0A182ARS0-F1
#
_cell.length_a   1.000
_cell.length_b   1.000
_cell.length_c   1.000
_cell.angle_alpha   90.00
_cell.angle_beta   90.00
_cell.angle_gamma   90.00
#
_symmetry.space_group_name_H-M   'P 1'
#
loop_
_entity.id
_entity.type
_entity.pdbx_description
1 polymer ?
#
loop_
_entity_poly.entity_id
_entity_poly.type
_entity_poly.pdbx_seq_one_letter_code
_entity_poly.pdbx_strand_id
1 'polypeptide(L)'
;MADDLLIPAEGDAPVESAELLAASGLAQEELVELVEFGVFETQAGGSGWSFQARVVHQARRAVKLRDAFGLNPPGMALALTYLEKIEALEQRVRELECHLPR
;
A
#
# COMPACT_ATOMS: atom_id res chain seq x y z
N MET A 1 34.32 -19.84 -4.00
CA MET A 1 34.61 -18.39 -4.04
C MET A 1 34.29 -17.89 -5.45
N ALA A 2 33.04 -18.05 -5.86
CA ALA A 2 32.45 -17.27 -6.93
C ALA A 2 31.50 -16.37 -6.17
N ASP A 3 31.90 -15.11 -6.07
CA ASP A 3 31.11 -14.07 -5.41
C ASP A 3 29.84 -13.94 -6.24
N ASP A 4 28.72 -14.24 -5.58
CA ASP A 4 27.37 -14.09 -6.10
C ASP A 4 27.25 -12.61 -6.48
N LEU A 5 27.38 -12.33 -7.78
CA LEU A 5 26.88 -11.10 -8.37
C LEU A 5 25.36 -11.16 -8.19
N LEU A 6 24.92 -10.73 -7.01
CA LEU A 6 23.55 -10.31 -6.76
C LEU A 6 23.25 -9.30 -7.87
N ILE A 7 22.53 -9.77 -8.89
CA ILE A 7 21.72 -8.92 -9.74
C ILE A 7 20.97 -8.03 -8.75
N PRO A 8 21.15 -6.69 -8.78
CA PRO A 8 20.25 -5.86 -8.01
C PRO A 8 18.88 -6.21 -8.59
N ALA A 9 18.05 -6.89 -7.78
CA ALA A 9 16.64 -7.06 -8.10
C ALA A 9 16.20 -5.70 -8.61
N GLU A 10 15.67 -5.64 -9.83
CA GLU A 10 15.10 -4.43 -10.40
C GLU A 10 14.12 -3.90 -9.36
N GLY A 11 14.63 -3.01 -8.52
CA GLY A 11 13.95 -2.57 -7.31
C GLY A 11 12.84 -1.70 -7.85
N ASP A 12 11.62 -2.15 -7.62
CA ASP A 12 10.40 -1.41 -7.89
C ASP A 12 10.66 0.08 -7.67
N ALA A 13 10.76 0.83 -8.77
CA ALA A 13 11.29 2.17 -8.73
C ALA A 13 10.44 3.01 -7.77
N PRO A 14 11.05 3.78 -6.86
CA PRO A 14 10.29 4.56 -5.90
C PRO A 14 9.36 5.52 -6.64
N VAL A 15 8.09 5.51 -6.26
CA VAL A 15 7.04 6.34 -6.86
C VAL A 15 7.02 7.68 -6.13
N GLU A 16 7.18 8.78 -6.85
CA GLU A 16 7.06 10.12 -6.27
C GLU A 16 5.60 10.47 -5.94
N SER A 17 5.38 11.38 -5.00
CA SER A 17 4.02 11.82 -4.62
C SER A 17 3.18 12.29 -5.82
N ALA A 18 3.77 13.04 -6.75
CA ALA A 18 3.06 13.52 -7.94
C ALA A 18 2.59 12.37 -8.86
N GLU A 19 3.44 11.36 -9.04
CA GLU A 19 3.08 10.16 -9.81
C GLU A 19 2.01 9.34 -9.09
N LEU A 20 2.13 9.19 -7.77
CA LEU A 20 1.13 8.50 -6.96
C LEU A 20 -0.25 9.15 -7.07
N LEU A 21 -0.35 10.48 -6.98
CA LEU A 21 -1.61 11.22 -7.12
C LEU A 21 -2.21 11.01 -8.51
N ALA A 22 -1.39 11.17 -9.57
CA ALA A 22 -1.82 10.98 -10.95
C ALA A 22 -2.29 9.55 -11.23
N ALA A 23 -1.61 8.55 -10.67
CA ALA A 23 -1.90 7.13 -10.89
C ALA A 23 -3.07 6.59 -10.05
N SER A 24 -3.45 7.28 -8.97
CA SER A 24 -4.49 6.84 -8.02
C SER A 24 -5.78 7.64 -8.08
N GLY A 25 -5.74 8.93 -8.44
CA GLY A 25 -6.88 9.85 -8.33
C GLY A 25 -7.13 10.37 -6.91
N LEU A 26 -6.15 10.20 -6.02
CA LEU A 26 -6.16 10.75 -4.66
C LEU A 26 -5.84 12.26 -4.71
N ALA A 27 -6.45 13.05 -3.83
CA ALA A 27 -6.10 14.45 -3.64
C ALA A 27 -4.83 14.58 -2.76
N GLN A 28 -4.14 15.72 -2.87
CA GLN A 28 -2.91 15.98 -2.11
C GLN A 28 -3.18 15.99 -0.61
N GLU A 29 -4.30 16.56 -0.17
CA GLU A 29 -4.69 16.64 1.23
C GLU A 29 -4.97 15.24 1.81
N GLU A 30 -5.67 14.40 1.04
CA GLU A 30 -5.94 13.01 1.42
C GLU A 30 -4.64 12.20 1.51
N LEU A 31 -3.68 12.43 0.60
CA LEU A 31 -2.36 11.80 0.66
C LEU A 31 -1.62 12.16 1.96
N VAL A 32 -1.63 13.45 2.32
CA VAL A 32 -0.98 13.93 3.54
C VAL A 32 -1.56 13.24 4.77
N GLU A 33 -2.89 13.23 4.89
CA GLU A 33 -3.56 12.59 6.02
C GLU A 33 -3.27 11.08 6.09
N LEU A 34 -3.30 10.36 4.95
CA LEU A 34 -3.04 8.92 4.93
C LEU A 34 -1.57 8.56 5.28
N VAL A 35 -0.62 9.45 4.97
CA VAL A 35 0.77 9.34 5.44
C VAL A 35 0.85 9.63 6.95
N GLU A 36 0.17 10.65 7.45
CA GLU A 36 0.13 10.99 8.88
C GLU A 36 -0.50 9.89 9.73
N PHE A 37 -1.53 9.21 9.21
CA PHE A 37 -2.13 8.03 9.83
C PHE A 37 -1.23 6.78 9.75
N GLY A 38 -0.12 6.84 9.01
CA GLY A 38 0.85 5.75 8.87
C GLY A 38 0.39 4.61 7.96
N VAL A 39 -0.70 4.81 7.20
CA VAL A 39 -1.19 3.80 6.26
C VAL A 39 -0.35 3.78 4.99
N PHE A 40 0.14 4.95 4.56
CA PHE A 40 1.12 5.06 3.49
C PHE A 40 2.51 5.31 4.05
N GLU A 41 3.35 4.30 3.96
CA GLU A 41 4.75 4.40 4.34
C GLU A 41 5.56 5.12 3.26
N THR A 42 6.36 6.10 3.69
CA THR A 42 7.28 6.84 2.83
C THR A 42 8.70 6.32 3.00
N GLN A 43 9.49 6.39 1.94
CA GLN A 43 10.92 6.12 1.98
C GLN A 43 11.67 7.41 2.30
N ALA A 44 12.64 7.35 3.20
CA ALA A 44 13.51 8.48 3.51
C ALA A 44 14.62 8.59 2.44
N GLY A 45 14.79 9.77 1.82
CA GLY A 45 15.88 9.93 0.84
C GLY A 45 15.93 11.20 0.00
N GLY A 46 15.05 12.19 0.17
CA GLY A 46 15.06 13.40 -0.66
C GLY A 46 14.25 14.57 -0.10
N SER A 47 14.02 15.60 -0.92
CA SER A 47 13.24 16.80 -0.54
C SER A 47 11.71 16.58 -0.56
N GLY A 48 11.23 15.35 -0.69
CA GLY A 48 9.82 15.01 -0.83
C GLY A 48 9.53 13.55 -0.51
N TRP A 49 8.25 13.17 -0.58
CA TRP A 49 7.82 11.81 -0.34
C TRP A 49 8.04 10.93 -1.57
N SER A 50 8.65 9.77 -1.33
CA SER A 50 8.70 8.66 -2.25
C SER A 50 8.09 7.42 -1.59
N PHE A 51 7.47 6.58 -2.41
CA PHE A 51 6.68 5.44 -1.98
C PHE A 51 7.14 4.18 -2.71
N GLN A 52 6.91 3.01 -2.11
CA GLN A 52 7.01 1.76 -2.86
C GLN A 52 5.80 1.63 -3.80
N ALA A 53 5.90 0.92 -4.93
CA ALA A 53 4.77 0.89 -5.87
C ALA A 53 3.54 0.16 -5.29
N ARG A 54 3.70 -0.66 -4.24
CA ARG A 54 2.56 -1.21 -3.46
C ARG A 54 1.60 -0.11 -2.98
N VAL A 55 2.12 1.08 -2.66
CA VAL A 55 1.31 2.20 -2.17
C VAL A 55 0.37 2.72 -3.26
N VAL A 56 0.71 2.58 -4.54
CA VAL A 56 -0.20 2.90 -5.65
C VAL A 56 -1.45 2.03 -5.60
N HIS A 57 -1.30 0.75 -5.27
CA HIS A 57 -2.43 -0.16 -5.12
C HIS A 57 -3.29 0.22 -3.90
N GLN A 58 -2.68 0.55 -2.77
CA GLN A 58 -3.40 1.01 -1.58
C GLN A 58 -4.15 2.33 -1.85
N ALA A 59 -3.52 3.29 -2.54
CA ALA A 59 -4.14 4.57 -2.91
C ALA A 59 -5.34 4.40 -3.84
N ARG A 60 -5.25 3.52 -4.85
CA ARG A 60 -6.40 3.17 -5.71
C ARG A 60 -7.52 2.51 -4.93
N ARG A 61 -7.20 1.68 -3.93
CA ARG A 61 -8.20 1.08 -3.03
C ARG A 61 -8.85 2.16 -2.16
N ALA A 62 -8.08 3.10 -1.63
CA ALA A 62 -8.57 4.23 -0.82
C ALA A 62 -9.62 5.03 -1.61
N VAL A 63 -9.29 5.43 -2.84
CA VAL A 63 -10.17 6.17 -3.75
C VAL A 63 -11.45 5.39 -4.02
N LYS A 64 -11.36 4.09 -4.32
CA LYS A 64 -12.55 3.24 -4.50
C LYS A 64 -13.42 3.18 -3.25
N LEU A 65 -12.83 3.10 -2.06
CA LEU A 65 -13.56 3.06 -0.79
C LEU A 65 -14.24 4.41 -0.50
N ARG A 66 -13.54 5.52 -0.73
CA ARG A 66 -14.12 6.86 -0.66
C ARG A 66 -15.32 6.98 -1.59
N ASP A 67 -15.16 6.61 -2.86
CA ASP A 67 -16.22 6.80 -3.86
C ASP A 67 -17.42 5.87 -3.62
N ALA A 68 -17.18 4.65 -3.12
CA ALA A 68 -18.23 3.68 -2.85
C ALA A 68 -18.99 3.94 -1.54
N PHE A 69 -18.33 4.49 -0.51
CA PHE A 69 -18.89 4.61 0.84
C PHE A 69 -18.92 6.04 1.40
N GLY A 70 -18.47 7.03 0.63
CA GLY A 70 -18.40 8.43 1.07
C GLY A 70 -17.43 8.66 2.24
N LEU A 71 -16.34 7.90 2.31
CA LEU A 71 -15.40 7.96 3.43
C LEU A 71 -14.54 9.22 3.39
N ASN A 72 -14.31 9.81 4.55
CA ASN A 72 -13.23 10.79 4.75
C ASN A 72 -11.87 10.07 4.94
N PRO A 73 -10.73 10.77 4.97
CA PRO A 73 -9.42 10.13 5.08
C PRO A 73 -9.21 9.26 6.33
N PRO A 74 -9.69 9.64 7.54
CA PRO A 74 -9.68 8.73 8.69
C PRO A 74 -10.47 7.42 8.42
N GLY A 75 -11.62 7.53 7.75
CA GLY A 75 -12.42 6.38 7.34
C GLY A 75 -11.71 5.51 6.30
N MET A 76 -11.05 6.12 5.31
CA MET A 76 -10.22 5.42 4.34
C MET A 76 -9.08 4.65 5.02
N ALA A 77 -8.36 5.31 5.93
CA ALA A 77 -7.25 4.70 6.69
C ALA A 77 -7.72 3.47 7.48
N LEU A 78 -8.85 3.60 8.18
CA LEU A 78 -9.43 2.51 8.97
C LEU A 78 -9.88 1.35 8.07
N ALA A 79 -10.56 1.64 6.97
CA ALA A 79 -11.05 0.63 6.04
C ALA A 79 -9.92 -0.13 5.35
N LEU A 80 -8.87 0.58 4.89
CA LEU A 80 -7.67 -0.05 4.34
C LEU A 80 -7.02 -0.99 5.35
N THR A 81 -6.79 -0.51 6.58
CA THR A 81 -6.17 -1.30 7.65
C THR A 81 -6.96 -2.58 7.94
N TYR A 82 -8.29 -2.49 8.03
CA TYR A 82 -9.10 -3.68 8.29
C TYR A 82 -9.18 -4.63 7.10
N LEU A 83 -9.20 -4.13 5.87
CA LEU A 83 -9.15 -5.00 4.69
C LEU A 83 -7.84 -5.78 4.61
N GLU A 84 -6.70 -5.13 4.88
CA GLU A 84 -5.40 -5.82 4.97
C GLU A 84 -5.40 -6.88 6.07
N LYS A 85 -6.00 -6.58 7.22
CA LYS A 85 -6.15 -7.55 8.31
C LYS A 85 -7.04 -8.73 7.90
N ILE A 86 -8.14 -8.49 7.18
CA ILE A 86 -9.03 -9.54 6.67
C ILE A 86 -8.27 -10.40 5.67
N GLU A 87 -7.56 -9.81 4.71
CA GLU A 87 -6.77 -10.52 3.71
C GLU A 87 -5.71 -11.42 4.37
N ALA A 88 -5.02 -10.91 5.40
CA ALA A 88 -4.04 -11.69 6.17
C ALA A 88 -4.69 -12.86 6.93
N LEU A 89 -5.87 -12.64 7.54
CA LEU A 89 -6.61 -13.69 8.25
C LEU A 89 -7.14 -14.77 7.30
N GLU A 90 -7.71 -14.37 6.17
CA GLU A 90 -8.18 -15.30 5.14
C GLU A 90 -7.02 -16.11 4.56
N GLN A 91 -5.86 -15.48 4.34
CA GLN A 91 -4.67 -16.19 3.89
C GLN A 91 -4.23 -17.23 4.92
N ARG A 92 -4.27 -16.89 6.22
CA ARG A 92 -3.95 -17.82 7.29
C ARG A 92 -4.94 -18.99 7.37
N VAL A 93 -6.23 -18.73 7.17
CA VAL A 93 -7.25 -19.78 7.12
C VAL A 93 -6.99 -20.73 5.95
N ARG A 94 -6.74 -20.20 4.74
CA ARG A 94 -6.42 -21.03 3.56
C ARG A 94 -5.21 -21.92 3.79
N GLU A 95 -4.14 -21.38 4.38
CA GLU A 95 -2.95 -22.16 4.73
C GLU A 95 -3.27 -23.32 5.68
N LEU A 96 -4.06 -23.06 6.73
CA LEU A 96 -4.44 -24.09 7.71
C LEU A 96 -5.34 -25.17 7.07
N GLU A 97 -6.31 -24.78 6.24
CA GLU A 97 -7.18 -25.70 5.52
C GLU A 97 -6.40 -26.58 4.53
N CYS A 98 -5.37 -26.04 3.87
CA CYS A 98 -4.49 -26.82 3.00
C CYS A 98 -3.71 -27.91 3.75
N HIS A 99 -3.51 -27.78 5.06
CA HIS A 99 -2.79 -28.76 5.88
C HIS A 99 -3.71 -29.79 6.56
N LEU A 100 -5.03 -29.69 6.42
CA LEU A 100 -5.95 -30.72 6.92
C LEU A 100 -6.01 -31.90 5.93
N PRO A 101 -5.89 -33.16 6.41
CA PRO A 101 -6.19 -34.32 5.59
C PRO A 101 -7.68 -34.30 5.20
N ARG A 102 -7.97 -34.56 3.93
CA ARG A 102 -9.34 -34.69 3.40
C ARG A 102 -10.10 -35.85 4.03
#